data_AF-A0A2P2JD89-F1
#
_entry.id   AF-A0A2P2JD89-F1
#
_cell.length_a   1.000
_cell.length_b   1.000
_cell.length_c   1.000
_cell.angle_alpha   90.00
_cell.angle_beta   90.00
_cell.angle_gamma   90.00
#
_symmetry.space_group_name_H-M   'P 1'
#
loop_
_entity.id
_entity.type
_entity.pdbx_description
1 polymer ?
#
loop_
_entity_poly.entity_id
_entity_poly.type
_entity_poly.pdbx_seq_one_letter_code
_entity_poly.pdbx_strand_id
1 'polypeptide(L)'
;MESSSLSLKLPTLFSNIKGNWRRSKKYQPHLLQVSAFSYQKFIDFALSETQSRTVLTPSPLQEKYGSMTAMDGRTELQMLSFEAPKIKLLRSLLIKSEGMQVLDFAVFARPEFDVPIFCANFFTTTSINIIVLDLNPLHNVIDQRDYKEKYYQNLLPLGLKYAKICCSFFLGEESSQVSP
;
A
#
# COMPACT_ATOMS: atom_id res chain seq x y z
N MET A 1 -56.65 1.22 -17.33
CA MET A 1 -57.63 1.02 -16.25
C MET A 1 -56.87 0.51 -15.04
N GLU A 2 -56.91 1.29 -13.96
CA GLU A 2 -56.39 1.04 -12.61
C GLU A 2 -57.00 -0.26 -12.00
N SER A 3 -56.55 -0.86 -10.90
CA SER A 3 -56.00 -0.40 -9.61
C SER A 3 -55.22 -1.58 -8.98
N SER A 4 -54.49 -1.53 -7.86
CA SER A 4 -54.55 -0.69 -6.67
C SER A 4 -53.32 -0.95 -5.80
N SER A 5 -52.63 0.10 -5.36
CA SER A 5 -51.72 0.10 -4.22
C SER A 5 -52.47 0.57 -2.97
N LEU A 6 -52.32 -0.15 -1.86
CA LEU A 6 -52.92 0.20 -0.57
C LEU A 6 -52.09 1.30 0.10
N SER A 7 -52.68 2.50 0.19
CA SER A 7 -52.13 3.64 0.93
C SER A 7 -52.83 3.75 2.28
N LEU A 8 -52.08 3.56 3.37
CA LEU A 8 -52.55 3.82 4.73
C LEU A 8 -52.18 5.26 5.11
N LYS A 9 -53.22 6.09 5.29
CA LYS A 9 -53.15 7.47 5.76
C LYS A 9 -52.91 7.50 7.28
N LEU A 10 -51.99 8.35 7.73
CA LEU A 10 -51.95 8.82 9.13
C LEU A 10 -52.08 10.35 9.18
N PRO A 11 -52.74 10.92 10.21
CA PRO A 11 -53.23 12.29 10.20
C PRO A 11 -52.14 13.34 10.47
N THR A 12 -52.26 14.45 9.74
CA THR A 12 -51.52 15.69 9.94
C THR A 12 -51.94 16.37 11.25
N LEU A 13 -51.02 16.47 12.20
CA LEU A 13 -51.10 17.40 13.32
C LEU A 13 -50.03 18.48 13.12
N PHE A 14 -50.46 19.64 12.63
CA PHE A 14 -49.66 20.86 12.66
C PHE A 14 -49.76 21.47 14.06
N SER A 15 -48.65 21.49 14.79
CA SER A 15 -48.48 22.36 15.95
C SER A 15 -47.26 23.25 15.73
N ASN A 16 -47.53 24.55 15.56
CA ASN A 16 -46.53 25.62 15.54
C ASN A 16 -45.80 25.67 16.89
N ILE A 17 -44.50 25.39 16.90
CA ILE A 17 -43.63 25.73 18.03
C ILE A 17 -42.42 26.50 17.47
N LYS A 18 -42.45 27.83 17.68
CA LYS A 18 -41.28 28.70 17.53
C LYS A 18 -40.30 28.37 18.67
N GLY A 19 -39.33 27.52 18.38
CA GLY A 19 -38.23 27.16 19.30
C GLY A 19 -36.91 27.75 18.82
N ASN A 20 -36.24 28.50 19.70
CA ASN A 20 -34.95 29.13 19.47
C ASN A 20 -33.90 28.15 18.90
N TRP A 21 -33.32 28.52 17.76
CA TRP A 21 -32.18 27.82 17.14
C TRP A 21 -30.94 27.96 18.03
N ARG A 22 -30.76 27.06 18.99
CA ARG A 22 -29.44 26.79 19.57
C ARG A 22 -28.58 26.15 18.48
N ARG A 23 -27.45 26.77 18.13
CA ARG A 23 -26.45 26.20 17.22
C ARG A 23 -25.99 24.85 17.77
N SER A 24 -26.55 23.77 17.25
CA SER A 24 -25.99 22.44 17.41
C SER A 24 -24.64 22.45 16.67
N LYS A 25 -23.54 22.30 17.42
CA LYS A 25 -22.24 21.99 16.83
C LYS A 25 -22.43 20.70 16.02
N LYS A 26 -22.46 20.84 14.69
CA LYS A 26 -22.40 19.69 13.78
C LYS A 26 -21.21 18.84 14.23
N TYR A 27 -21.48 17.60 14.61
CA TYR A 27 -20.47 16.56 14.68
C TYR A 27 -19.91 16.43 13.26
N GLN A 28 -18.82 17.14 12.97
CA GLN A 28 -17.99 16.77 11.83
C GLN A 28 -17.25 15.51 12.27
N PRO A 29 -17.45 14.36 11.61
CA PRO A 29 -16.47 13.29 11.75
C PRO A 29 -15.15 13.91 11.30
N HIS A 30 -14.19 13.96 12.23
CA HIS A 30 -12.84 14.38 11.90
C HIS A 30 -12.36 13.39 10.82
N LEU A 31 -12.33 13.83 9.57
CA LEU A 31 -11.75 13.06 8.48
C LEU A 31 -10.27 12.92 8.84
N LEU A 32 -9.90 11.79 9.43
CA LEU A 32 -8.52 11.46 9.69
C LEU A 32 -7.87 11.33 8.31
N GLN A 33 -7.10 12.34 7.93
CA GLN A 33 -6.36 12.32 6.69
C GLN A 33 -5.19 11.34 6.85
N VAL A 34 -4.99 10.42 5.92
CA VAL A 34 -3.77 9.59 5.86
C VAL A 34 -2.61 10.45 5.35
N SER A 35 -2.20 11.46 6.13
CA SER A 35 -1.25 12.50 5.71
C SER A 35 0.12 12.44 6.37
N ALA A 36 0.36 11.56 7.35
CA ALA A 36 1.64 11.54 8.07
C ALA A 36 2.82 11.00 7.23
N PHE A 37 2.58 10.15 6.23
CA PHE A 37 3.63 9.58 5.38
C PHE A 37 3.16 9.31 3.95
N SER A 38 4.10 9.20 3.00
CA SER A 38 3.82 8.94 1.58
C SER A 38 4.71 7.81 1.06
N TYR A 39 4.12 6.80 0.44
CA TYR A 39 4.88 5.72 -0.20
C TYR A 39 5.68 6.16 -1.43
N GLN A 40 5.40 7.37 -1.97
CA GLN A 40 6.24 7.94 -3.01
C GLN A 40 7.71 8.05 -2.56
N LYS A 41 7.96 8.38 -1.28
CA LYS A 41 9.33 8.45 -0.75
C LYS A 41 10.07 7.10 -0.83
N PHE A 42 9.34 5.99 -0.66
CA PHE A 42 9.91 4.65 -0.80
C PHE A 42 10.28 4.37 -2.26
N ILE A 43 9.39 4.73 -3.20
CA ILE A 43 9.63 4.60 -4.64
C ILE A 43 10.85 5.42 -5.05
N ASP A 44 10.90 6.69 -4.65
CA ASP A 44 12.00 7.60 -4.99
C ASP A 44 13.35 7.07 -4.48
N PHE A 45 13.37 6.59 -3.23
CA PHE A 45 14.55 5.97 -2.64
C PHE A 45 14.98 4.71 -3.42
N ALA A 46 14.04 3.79 -3.71
CA ALA A 46 14.34 2.55 -4.41
C ALA A 46 14.84 2.80 -5.84
N LEU A 47 14.26 3.77 -6.55
CA LEU A 47 14.73 4.17 -7.88
C LEU A 47 16.11 4.79 -7.81
N SER A 48 16.37 5.70 -6.86
CA SER A 48 17.69 6.32 -6.67
C SER A 48 18.77 5.28 -6.34
N GLU A 49 18.50 4.35 -5.42
CA GLU A 49 19.41 3.25 -5.07
C GLU A 49 19.66 2.30 -6.24
N THR A 50 18.67 2.11 -7.12
CA THR A 50 18.85 1.28 -8.30
C THR A 50 19.66 2.01 -9.36
N GLN A 51 19.38 3.30 -9.59
CA GLN A 51 20.07 4.14 -10.57
C GLN A 51 21.55 4.38 -10.23
N SER A 52 21.91 4.35 -8.94
CA SER A 52 23.31 4.43 -8.52
C SER A 52 24.12 3.17 -8.89
N ARG A 53 23.44 2.05 -9.19
CA ARG A 53 24.06 0.74 -9.46
C ARG A 53 23.89 0.29 -10.90
N THR A 54 22.89 0.80 -11.62
CA THR A 54 22.61 0.43 -13.00
C THR A 54 21.79 1.50 -13.72
N VAL A 55 21.81 1.49 -15.05
CA VAL A 55 20.99 2.41 -15.86
C VAL A 55 19.58 1.85 -15.98
N LEU A 56 18.60 2.59 -15.45
CA LEU A 56 17.18 2.31 -15.65
C LEU A 56 16.71 2.94 -16.97
N THR A 57 16.01 2.15 -17.77
CA THR A 57 15.34 2.60 -19.00
C THR A 57 13.83 2.42 -18.84
N PRO A 58 12.98 3.37 -19.27
CA PRO A 58 11.53 3.17 -19.21
C PRO A 58 11.10 1.91 -19.97
N SER A 59 10.26 1.09 -19.34
CA SER A 59 9.67 -0.08 -20.00
C SER A 59 8.57 0.36 -20.97
N PRO A 60 8.25 -0.41 -22.04
CA PRO A 60 7.09 -0.15 -22.89
C PRO A 60 5.75 -0.05 -22.12
N LEU A 61 5.70 -0.62 -20.90
CA LEU A 61 4.53 -0.50 -20.01
C LEU A 61 4.31 0.94 -19.51
N GLN A 62 5.34 1.78 -19.48
CA GLN A 62 5.28 3.13 -18.92
C GLN A 62 4.31 4.02 -19.70
N GLU A 63 4.35 3.94 -21.03
CA GLU A 63 3.48 4.72 -21.91
C GLU A 63 2.02 4.28 -21.79
N LYS A 64 1.79 2.98 -21.57
CA LYS A 64 0.44 2.41 -21.50
C LYS A 64 -0.24 2.61 -20.15
N TYR A 65 0.52 2.66 -19.05
CA TYR A 65 -0.02 2.56 -17.70
C TYR A 65 0.43 3.69 -16.75
N GLY A 66 1.10 4.74 -17.23
CA GLY A 66 1.75 5.74 -16.36
C GLY A 66 0.90 6.37 -15.25
N SER A 67 -0.32 6.81 -15.55
CA SER A 67 -1.25 7.32 -14.52
C SER A 67 -2.70 7.11 -14.94
N MET A 68 -3.58 6.87 -13.97
CA MET A 68 -5.01 6.69 -14.15
C MET A 68 -5.77 7.24 -12.95
N THR A 69 -6.95 7.82 -13.18
CA THR A 69 -7.90 8.18 -12.12
C THR A 69 -9.02 7.15 -12.08
N ALA A 70 -9.41 6.73 -10.88
CA ALA A 70 -10.55 5.83 -10.69
C ALA A 70 -11.87 6.48 -11.17
N MET A 71 -12.88 5.64 -11.44
CA MET A 71 -14.18 6.08 -11.97
C MET A 71 -14.91 7.08 -11.05
N ASP A 72 -14.60 7.09 -9.76
CA ASP A 72 -15.17 8.01 -8.78
C ASP A 72 -14.50 9.39 -8.76
N GLY A 73 -13.44 9.59 -9.55
CA GLY A 73 -12.66 10.83 -9.63
C GLY A 73 -11.86 11.16 -8.38
N ARG A 74 -11.81 10.27 -7.37
CA ARG A 74 -11.26 10.55 -6.03
C ARG A 74 -9.99 9.77 -5.72
N THR A 75 -9.67 8.77 -6.52
CA THR A 75 -8.49 7.92 -6.33
C THR A 75 -7.56 8.04 -7.52
N GLU A 76 -6.30 8.35 -7.25
CA GLU A 76 -5.23 8.40 -8.26
C GLU A 76 -4.41 7.12 -8.19
N LEU A 77 -4.12 6.55 -9.36
CA LEU A 77 -3.25 5.38 -9.55
C LEU A 77 -2.07 5.83 -10.41
N GLN A 78 -0.86 5.75 -9.87
CA GLN A 78 0.37 6.04 -10.59
C GLN A 78 1.16 4.75 -10.76
N MET A 79 1.61 4.46 -11.97
CA MET A 79 2.50 3.32 -12.23
C MET A 79 3.80 3.78 -12.86
N LEU A 80 4.89 3.24 -12.33
CA LEU A 80 6.21 3.36 -12.94
C LEU A 80 6.70 1.99 -13.36
N SER A 81 7.41 1.92 -14.48
CA SER A 81 7.96 0.68 -15.01
C SER A 81 9.26 0.91 -15.76
N PHE A 82 10.27 0.14 -15.39
CA PHE A 82 11.63 0.26 -15.91
C PHE A 82 12.26 -1.10 -16.17
N GLU A 83 13.27 -1.10 -17.02
CA GLU A 83 14.12 -2.23 -17.34
C GLU A 83 15.59 -1.86 -17.16
N ALA A 84 16.44 -2.86 -16.94
CA ALA A 84 17.90 -2.70 -16.85
C ALA A 84 18.61 -3.96 -17.39
N PRO A 85 19.95 -3.97 -17.50
CA PRO A 85 20.69 -5.14 -18.00
C PRO A 85 20.37 -6.44 -17.25
N LYS A 86 20.19 -6.42 -15.93
CA LYS A 86 19.83 -7.61 -15.11
C LYS A 86 18.37 -7.64 -14.64
N ILE A 87 17.65 -6.55 -14.87
CA ILE A 87 16.27 -6.37 -14.40
C ILE A 87 15.36 -6.48 -15.63
N LYS A 88 14.53 -7.54 -15.65
CA LYS A 88 13.50 -7.70 -16.66
C LYS A 88 12.41 -6.64 -16.50
N LEU A 89 12.00 -6.40 -15.27
CA LEU A 89 10.97 -5.41 -14.96
C LEU A 89 11.09 -4.96 -13.51
N LEU A 90 11.31 -3.67 -13.29
CA LEU A 90 11.04 -2.98 -12.04
C LEU A 90 9.73 -2.23 -12.22
N ARG A 91 8.73 -2.48 -11.38
CA ARG A 91 7.46 -1.76 -11.44
C ARG A 91 7.00 -1.27 -10.08
N SER A 92 6.30 -0.15 -10.08
CA SER A 92 5.52 0.32 -8.94
C SER A 92 4.07 0.59 -9.36
N LEU A 93 3.15 0.36 -8.44
CA LEU A 93 1.79 0.86 -8.45
C LEU A 93 1.58 1.58 -7.12
N LEU A 94 1.31 2.88 -7.20
CA LEU A 94 0.94 3.73 -6.07
C LEU A 94 -0.51 4.14 -6.23
N ILE A 95 -1.35 3.78 -5.26
CA ILE A 95 -2.74 4.22 -5.18
C ILE A 95 -2.88 5.20 -4.03
N LYS A 96 -3.45 6.37 -4.29
CA LYS A 96 -3.67 7.41 -3.27
C LYS A 96 -5.10 7.92 -3.31
N SER A 97 -5.70 7.96 -2.13
CA SER A 97 -6.98 8.62 -1.86
C SER A 97 -6.90 9.37 -0.53
N GLU A 98 -7.97 10.02 -0.08
CA GLU A 98 -8.01 10.74 1.19
C GLU A 98 -7.77 9.85 2.42
N GLY A 99 -8.25 8.59 2.37
CA GLY A 99 -8.28 7.66 3.49
C GLY A 99 -7.40 6.42 3.34
N MET A 100 -6.68 6.28 2.22
CA MET A 100 -5.92 5.07 1.90
C MET A 100 -4.72 5.36 1.01
N GLN A 101 -3.63 4.65 1.28
CA GLN A 101 -2.48 4.53 0.38
C GLN A 101 -2.14 3.05 0.15
N VAL A 102 -1.84 2.69 -1.09
CA VAL A 102 -1.40 1.35 -1.46
C VAL A 102 -0.12 1.45 -2.25
N LEU A 103 0.87 0.62 -1.91
CA LEU A 103 2.08 0.40 -2.68
C LEU A 103 2.16 -1.06 -3.09
N ASP A 104 2.32 -1.32 -4.39
CA ASP A 104 2.84 -2.58 -4.91
C ASP A 104 4.11 -2.27 -5.70
N PHE A 105 5.25 -2.67 -5.17
CA PHE A 105 6.56 -2.49 -5.79
C PHE A 105 7.23 -3.84 -5.95
N ALA A 106 7.65 -4.15 -7.18
CA ALA A 106 8.27 -5.42 -7.50
C ALA A 106 9.47 -5.27 -8.44
N VAL A 107 10.50 -6.09 -8.23
CA VAL A 107 11.66 -6.20 -9.12
C VAL A 107 11.81 -7.63 -9.58
N PHE A 108 11.65 -7.83 -10.89
CA PHE A 108 11.83 -9.09 -11.58
C PHE A 108 13.16 -9.07 -12.32
N ALA A 109 14.05 -10.01 -11.99
CA ALA A 109 15.27 -10.21 -12.73
C ALA A 109 15.02 -10.86 -14.10
N ARG A 110 16.00 -10.77 -15.00
CA ARG A 110 15.97 -11.56 -16.23
C ARG A 110 16.20 -13.05 -15.90
N PRO A 111 15.67 -13.99 -16.72
CA PRO A 111 15.73 -15.42 -16.42
C PRO A 111 17.14 -15.99 -16.25
N GLU A 112 18.16 -15.33 -16.79
CA GLU A 112 19.57 -15.72 -16.65
C GLU A 112 20.13 -15.46 -15.24
N PHE A 113 19.39 -14.70 -14.41
CA PHE A 113 19.76 -14.38 -13.04
C PHE A 113 18.72 -14.97 -12.08
N ASP A 114 19.14 -15.98 -11.31
CA ASP A 114 18.29 -16.71 -10.36
C ASP A 114 18.03 -15.95 -9.04
N VAL A 115 18.14 -14.62 -9.04
CA VAL A 115 17.92 -13.83 -7.81
C VAL A 115 16.45 -13.88 -7.36
N PRO A 116 16.18 -13.81 -6.04
CA PRO A 116 14.82 -13.71 -5.52
C PRO A 116 14.07 -12.50 -6.07
N ILE A 117 12.74 -12.60 -6.13
CA ILE A 117 11.87 -11.50 -6.54
C ILE A 117 11.69 -10.56 -5.35
N PHE A 118 12.13 -9.32 -5.48
CA PHE A 118 11.83 -8.29 -4.47
C PHE A 118 10.36 -7.89 -4.56
N CYS A 119 9.65 -7.92 -3.43
CA CYS A 119 8.25 -7.50 -3.32
C CYS A 119 8.05 -6.62 -2.08
N ALA A 120 7.41 -5.48 -2.28
CA ALA A 120 6.89 -4.64 -1.21
C ALA A 120 5.42 -4.33 -1.52
N ASN A 121 4.52 -4.92 -0.73
CA ASN A 121 3.08 -4.77 -0.85
C ASN A 121 2.55 -4.15 0.45
N PHE A 122 2.28 -2.86 0.41
CA PHE A 122 1.85 -2.09 1.57
C PHE A 122 0.46 -1.54 1.36
N PHE A 123 -0.40 -1.68 2.35
CA PHE A 123 -1.74 -1.16 2.38
C PHE A 123 -1.95 -0.41 3.69
N THR A 124 -2.25 0.87 3.60
CA THR A 124 -2.50 1.72 4.76
C THR A 124 -3.84 2.40 4.63
N THR A 125 -4.60 2.39 5.71
CA THR A 125 -5.74 3.27 5.96
C THR A 125 -5.46 4.16 7.17
N THR A 126 -6.46 4.94 7.58
CA THR A 126 -6.39 5.78 8.79
C THR A 126 -6.19 4.99 10.08
N SER A 127 -6.50 3.69 10.09
CA SER A 127 -6.53 2.87 11.30
C SER A 127 -5.71 1.58 11.20
N ILE A 128 -5.36 1.14 9.99
CA ILE A 128 -4.74 -0.19 9.78
C ILE A 128 -3.59 -0.05 8.79
N ASN A 129 -2.52 -0.79 9.04
CA ASN A 129 -1.43 -1.02 8.10
C ASN A 129 -1.28 -2.54 7.89
N ILE A 130 -1.27 -2.97 6.64
CA ILE A 130 -0.99 -4.35 6.22
C ILE A 130 0.25 -4.29 5.33
N ILE A 131 1.34 -4.90 5.80
CA ILE A 131 2.67 -4.75 5.21
C ILE A 131 3.22 -6.13 4.90
N VAL A 132 3.57 -6.36 3.64
CA VAL A 132 4.36 -7.50 3.18
C VAL A 132 5.61 -6.94 2.52
N LEU A 133 6.78 -7.30 3.03
CA LEU A 133 8.08 -6.96 2.45
C LEU A 133 8.92 -8.23 2.41
N ASP A 134 9.26 -8.70 1.22
CA ASP A 134 9.96 -9.97 1.06
C ASP A 134 10.89 -10.00 -0.16
N LEU A 135 11.83 -10.94 -0.11
CA LEU A 135 12.59 -11.45 -1.23
C LEU A 135 12.05 -12.85 -1.53
N ASN A 136 11.01 -12.92 -2.36
CA ASN A 136 10.31 -14.17 -2.67
C ASN A 136 11.23 -15.13 -3.44
N PRO A 137 11.42 -16.38 -2.96
CA PRO A 137 12.34 -17.31 -3.60
C PRO A 137 11.83 -17.76 -4.98
N LEU A 138 12.73 -17.83 -5.96
CA LEU A 138 12.42 -18.38 -7.28
C LEU A 138 12.36 -19.91 -7.28
N HIS A 139 13.09 -20.54 -6.36
CA HIS A 139 13.22 -21.99 -6.24
C HIS A 139 12.75 -22.47 -4.86
N ASN A 140 12.36 -23.75 -4.79
CA ASN A 140 11.87 -24.33 -3.55
C ASN A 140 12.98 -24.39 -2.49
N VAL A 141 12.88 -23.53 -1.47
CA VAL A 141 13.85 -23.41 -0.37
C VAL A 141 13.72 -24.49 0.71
N ILE A 142 12.70 -25.36 0.62
CA ILE A 142 12.56 -26.53 1.50
C ILE A 142 13.47 -27.65 0.98
N ASP A 143 13.41 -27.92 -0.32
CA ASP A 143 14.12 -29.03 -0.95
C ASP A 143 15.50 -28.62 -1.50
N GLN A 144 15.64 -27.39 -2.01
CA GLN A 144 16.89 -26.90 -2.63
C GLN A 144 17.70 -26.05 -1.65
N ARG A 145 18.56 -26.70 -0.87
CA ARG A 145 19.38 -26.04 0.15
C ARG A 145 20.37 -25.03 -0.43
N ASP A 146 20.99 -25.35 -1.57
CA ASP A 146 21.98 -24.48 -2.20
C ASP A 146 21.42 -23.09 -2.53
N TYR A 147 20.17 -23.03 -3.01
CA TYR A 147 19.50 -21.76 -3.29
C TYR A 147 19.21 -20.97 -2.00
N LYS A 148 18.73 -21.67 -0.98
CA LYS A 148 18.46 -21.07 0.34
C LYS A 148 19.73 -20.50 0.95
N GLU A 149 20.83 -21.24 0.90
CA GLU A 149 22.13 -20.82 1.43
C GLU A 149 22.66 -19.61 0.66
N LYS A 150 22.65 -19.67 -0.67
CA LYS A 150 23.12 -18.59 -1.55
C LYS A 150 22.44 -17.25 -1.27
N TYR A 151 21.12 -17.24 -1.05
CA TYR A 151 20.36 -16.00 -0.96
C TYR A 151 19.88 -15.59 0.44
N TYR A 152 19.62 -16.54 1.34
CA TYR A 152 18.95 -16.25 2.60
C TYR A 152 19.83 -16.40 3.82
N GLN A 153 20.92 -17.18 3.77
CA GLN A 153 21.76 -17.44 4.95
C GLN A 153 22.27 -16.14 5.60
N ASN A 154 22.76 -15.22 4.78
CA ASN A 154 23.26 -13.92 5.24
C ASN A 154 22.16 -12.90 5.54
N LEU A 155 20.91 -13.16 5.12
CA LEU A 155 19.75 -12.30 5.37
C LEU A 155 18.96 -12.71 6.62
N LEU A 156 19.15 -13.93 7.14
CA LEU A 156 18.48 -14.40 8.35
C LEU A 156 18.65 -13.45 9.55
N PRO A 157 19.85 -12.91 9.87
CA PRO A 157 19.99 -11.95 10.96
C PRO A 157 19.15 -10.68 10.75
N LEU A 158 19.08 -10.20 9.50
CA LEU A 158 18.27 -9.04 9.13
C LEU A 158 16.77 -9.34 9.30
N GLY A 159 16.32 -10.49 8.82
CA GLY A 159 14.94 -10.96 8.99
C GLY A 159 14.55 -11.06 10.45
N LEU A 160 15.41 -11.62 11.30
CA LEU A 160 15.18 -11.72 12.75
C LEU A 160 15.11 -10.34 13.44
N LYS A 161 15.95 -9.39 13.02
CA LYS A 161 15.93 -8.02 13.55
C LYS A 161 14.57 -7.36 13.30
N TYR A 162 14.07 -7.41 12.07
CA TYR A 162 12.81 -6.77 11.71
C TYR A 162 11.58 -7.54 12.18
N ALA A 163 11.64 -8.87 12.26
CA ALA A 163 10.58 -9.68 12.86
C ALA A 163 10.33 -9.27 14.32
N LYS A 164 11.39 -9.05 15.10
CA LYS A 164 11.27 -8.56 16.49
C LYS A 164 10.59 -7.19 16.55
N ILE A 165 11.05 -6.24 15.74
CA ILE A 165 10.49 -4.88 15.71
C ILE A 165 9.01 -4.89 15.32
N CYS A 166 8.67 -5.64 14.27
CA CYS A 166 7.28 -5.74 13.81
C CYS A 166 6.40 -6.41 14.87
N CYS A 167 6.85 -7.53 15.46
CA CYS A 167 6.11 -8.19 16.53
C CYS A 167 5.92 -7.28 17.75
N SER A 168 6.95 -6.59 18.24
CA SER A 168 6.81 -5.67 19.38
C SER A 168 5.83 -4.53 19.08
N PHE A 169 5.83 -4.01 17.85
CA PHE A 169 4.88 -3.00 17.41
C PHE A 169 3.43 -3.53 17.39
N PHE A 170 3.21 -4.76 16.92
CA PHE A 170 1.88 -5.37 16.88
C PHE A 170 1.38 -5.82 18.26
N LEU A 171 2.28 -6.19 19.18
CA LEU A 171 1.93 -6.61 20.54
C LEU A 171 1.81 -5.44 21.53
N GLY A 172 2.15 -4.21 21.12
CA GLY A 172 2.07 -3.03 21.98
C GLY A 172 3.10 -3.04 23.12
N GLU A 173 4.19 -3.81 22.97
CA GLU A 173 5.27 -3.81 23.95
C GLU A 173 6.18 -2.61 23.67
N GLU A 174 6.24 -1.67 24.62
CA GLU A 174 7.24 -0.59 24.60
C GLU A 174 8.63 -1.22 24.56
N SER A 175 9.33 -1.03 23.45
CA SER A 175 10.71 -1.45 23.31
C SER A 175 11.55 -0.68 24.33
N SER A 176 11.86 -1.32 25.46
CA SER A 176 12.88 -0.85 26.38
C SER A 176 14.18 -0.67 25.60
N GLN A 177 14.77 0.52 25.77
CA GLN A 177 15.93 1.04 25.08
C GLN A 177 16.98 -0.02 24.75
N VAL A 178 17.28 -0.18 23.46
CA VAL A 178 18.56 -0.76 23.02
C VAL A 178 19.50 0.41 22.80
N SER A 179 20.30 0.70 23.82
CA SER A 179 21.45 1.62 23.81
C SER A 179 22.59 1.04 22.96
N PRO A 180 23.52 1.87 22.45
CA PRO A 180 24.40 1.58 21.32
C PRO A 180 25.41 0.44 21.53
#